data_AF-A0AAJ3QSP1-F1
#
_entry.id   AF-A0AAJ3QSP1-F1
#
_cell.length_a   1.000
_cell.length_b   1.000
_cell.length_c   1.000
_cell.angle_alpha   90.00
_cell.angle_beta   90.00
_cell.angle_gamma   90.00
#
_symmetry.space_group_name_H-M   'P 1'
#
loop_
_entity.id
_entity.type
_entity.pdbx_description
1 polymer ?
#
loop_
_entity_poly.entity_id
_entity_poly.type
_entity_poly.pdbx_seq_one_letter_code
_entity_poly.pdbx_strand_id
1 'polypeptide(L)'
;MDVQDTTAACHDAFAELASPACIQDPYPFMRWLREHDPVHRAASGLFLLSRHADIYWAFKATGDAFRGPAPSELARYFPRAASSLSLNLLASTLAMKEPPTHTRLRRLISRDFTVGQIDNLRPSIARIVAARLDGMAPALERGEAVDLHREFALALPMLVFAELFGMPQDDVFELSAIVSAILEGLSPHASDPHLAAADVASARVKAYFGDLILRKRADPRRDIVSTLVGAHTDDADTLSDAELISMLWGMLLGGFATTAATIDHAVLAMLAYPEERHWLQGDAAGVEAFVEEVLRCEAPAMFSSIPRIAQRDIELHGVVIPKDADVRVLIAAGNRDPDAFADPDRFDPVRFYGTRPGMSSDGKIMLSFGHGIHFCLGAQLARVQLAESLPQIQARFPTLALAEQPTREPSAFLRTFRALPVRLHAQAAAEVRVVVDQDLCGTTGQCVLTLPGTFRQREPDGVAEVCMATVPQALHAAVRLAASQCPVAAIRVIESEAGDDHCTNPGPTPSPADAERHAAKDLRNPGEHDGTI
;
A
#
# COMPACT_ATOMS: atom_id res chain seq x y z
N MET A 1 33.64 9.85 -36.14
CA MET A 1 33.99 11.00 -35.28
C MET A 1 33.97 10.45 -33.87
N ASP A 2 35.13 10.45 -33.21
CA ASP A 2 35.47 9.63 -32.05
C ASP A 2 34.39 9.59 -30.97
N VAL A 3 33.98 8.37 -30.62
CA VAL A 3 33.24 8.07 -29.40
C VAL A 3 34.21 8.27 -28.26
N GLN A 4 34.12 9.42 -27.60
CA GLN A 4 34.87 9.65 -26.37
C GLN A 4 34.45 8.61 -25.33
N ASP A 5 35.46 7.88 -24.88
CA ASP A 5 35.47 6.91 -23.82
C ASP A 5 35.14 7.60 -22.48
N THR A 6 33.86 7.76 -22.17
CA THR A 6 33.41 8.16 -20.83
C THR A 6 33.37 6.92 -19.95
N THR A 7 34.54 6.52 -19.42
CA THR A 7 34.68 5.55 -18.33
C THR A 7 34.27 6.17 -16.99
N ALA A 8 33.09 6.80 -16.92
CA ALA A 8 32.40 6.89 -15.64
C ALA A 8 31.94 5.47 -15.32
N ALA A 9 32.30 4.92 -14.16
CA ALA A 9 31.83 3.61 -13.74
C ALA A 9 30.31 3.59 -13.85
N CYS A 10 29.79 2.87 -14.85
CA CYS A 10 28.36 2.72 -15.07
C CYS A 10 27.82 1.92 -13.89
N HIS A 11 27.31 2.60 -12.87
CA HIS A 11 26.59 1.96 -11.78
C HIS A 11 25.42 1.21 -12.38
N ASP A 12 25.42 -0.12 -12.38
CA ASP A 12 24.26 -0.88 -12.88
C ASP A 12 23.09 -0.65 -11.93
N ALA A 13 22.21 0.29 -12.28
CA ALA A 13 21.09 0.68 -11.45
C ALA A 13 20.16 -0.50 -11.12
N PHE A 14 20.04 -1.50 -12.01
CA PHE A 14 19.20 -2.66 -11.73
C PHE A 14 19.87 -3.63 -10.77
N ALA A 15 21.17 -3.85 -10.91
CA ALA A 15 21.94 -4.65 -9.96
C ALA A 15 21.95 -4.00 -8.57
N GLU A 16 22.13 -2.68 -8.50
CA GLU A 16 22.10 -1.92 -7.25
C GLU A 16 20.72 -1.99 -6.59
N LEU A 17 19.63 -1.79 -7.35
CA LEU A 17 18.26 -1.93 -6.85
C LEU A 17 17.91 -3.35 -6.40
N ALA A 18 18.57 -4.37 -6.95
CA ALA A 18 18.45 -5.76 -6.53
C ALA A 18 19.39 -6.13 -5.36
N SER A 19 20.28 -5.22 -4.93
CA SER A 19 21.24 -5.50 -3.86
C SER A 19 20.53 -5.67 -2.51
N PRO A 20 21.10 -6.45 -1.56
CA PRO A 20 20.52 -6.59 -0.22
C PRO A 20 20.25 -5.26 0.50
N ALA A 21 21.08 -4.24 0.27
CA ALA A 21 20.91 -2.91 0.85
C ALA A 21 19.68 -2.19 0.27
N CYS A 22 19.54 -2.16 -1.06
CA CYS A 22 18.42 -1.48 -1.72
C CYS A 22 17.10 -2.25 -1.65
N ILE A 23 17.13 -3.58 -1.48
CA ILE A 23 15.91 -4.37 -1.28
C ILE A 23 15.13 -3.81 -0.09
N GLN A 24 15.80 -3.49 1.02
CA GLN A 24 15.16 -2.92 2.19
C GLN A 24 14.73 -1.46 1.97
N ASP A 25 15.65 -0.62 1.52
CA ASP A 25 15.38 0.79 1.24
C ASP A 25 16.08 1.27 -0.05
N PRO A 26 15.36 1.34 -1.18
CA PRO A 26 15.93 1.75 -2.46
C PRO A 26 15.92 3.28 -2.64
N TYR A 27 15.21 4.03 -1.78
CA TYR A 27 14.96 5.45 -2.00
C TYR A 27 16.22 6.33 -1.92
N PRO A 28 17.23 6.04 -1.08
CA PRO A 28 18.51 6.76 -1.12
C PRO A 28 19.22 6.65 -2.48
N PHE A 29 19.25 5.45 -3.07
CA PHE A 29 19.86 5.27 -4.40
C PHE A 29 19.03 5.94 -5.51
N MET A 30 17.70 5.82 -5.43
CA MET A 30 16.81 6.53 -6.35
C MET A 30 16.96 8.05 -6.27
N ARG A 31 17.19 8.61 -5.07
CA ARG A 31 17.51 10.03 -4.88
C ARG A 31 18.83 10.38 -5.55
N TRP A 32 19.87 9.57 -5.34
CA TRP A 32 21.16 9.78 -5.99
C TRP A 32 21.02 9.84 -7.51
N LEU A 33 20.26 8.91 -8.12
CA LEU A 33 19.96 8.93 -9.56
C LEU A 33 19.25 10.24 -9.98
N ARG A 34 18.23 10.69 -9.26
CA ARG A 34 17.53 11.95 -9.62
C ARG A 34 18.44 13.17 -9.61
N GLU A 35 19.34 13.25 -8.64
CA GLU A 35 20.20 14.40 -8.40
C GLU A 35 21.43 14.41 -9.31
N HIS A 36 22.02 13.25 -9.57
CA HIS A 36 23.34 13.14 -10.21
C HIS A 36 23.30 12.50 -11.59
N ASP A 37 22.33 11.61 -11.88
CA ASP A 37 22.25 10.86 -13.13
C ASP A 37 20.78 10.61 -13.57
N PRO A 38 20.02 11.68 -13.87
CA PRO A 38 18.58 11.57 -14.08
C PRO A 38 18.19 10.86 -15.38
N VAL A 39 19.14 10.72 -16.30
CA VAL A 39 19.06 9.98 -17.57
C VAL A 39 20.14 8.90 -17.57
N HIS A 40 19.93 7.90 -16.70
CA HIS A 40 20.94 6.88 -16.45
C HIS A 40 21.02 5.88 -17.60
N ARG A 41 22.21 5.70 -18.18
CA ARG A 41 22.46 4.64 -19.16
C ARG A 41 23.01 3.40 -18.46
N ALA A 42 22.21 2.34 -18.36
CA ALA A 42 22.63 1.09 -17.74
C ALA A 42 23.64 0.32 -18.62
N ALA A 43 24.33 -0.66 -18.02
CA ALA A 43 25.34 -1.47 -18.71
C ALA A 43 24.76 -2.25 -19.91
N SER A 44 23.48 -2.61 -19.86
CA SER A 44 22.74 -3.24 -20.96
C SER A 44 22.51 -2.31 -22.16
N GLY A 45 22.77 -1.01 -22.01
CA GLY A 45 22.53 0.03 -23.01
C GLY A 45 21.13 0.66 -22.95
N LEU A 46 20.26 0.20 -22.05
CA LEU A 46 18.96 0.83 -21.82
C LEU A 46 19.12 2.13 -21.00
N PHE A 47 18.22 3.07 -21.22
CA PHE A 47 18.16 4.34 -20.50
C PHE A 47 17.05 4.31 -19.45
N LEU A 48 17.31 4.84 -18.26
CA LEU A 48 16.39 4.90 -17.14
C LEU A 48 16.18 6.36 -16.70
N LEU A 49 14.93 6.83 -16.79
CA LEU A 49 14.53 8.17 -16.35
C LEU A 49 14.06 8.13 -14.89
N SER A 50 14.56 9.03 -14.06
CA SER A 50 14.29 9.03 -12.62
C SER A 50 13.52 10.24 -12.09
N ARG A 51 13.51 11.38 -12.81
CA ARG A 51 12.74 12.58 -12.43
C ARG A 51 11.28 12.50 -12.89
N HIS A 52 10.39 13.06 -12.10
CA HIS A 52 8.93 13.04 -12.33
C HIS A 52 8.55 13.61 -13.69
N ALA A 53 9.07 14.80 -14.02
CA ALA A 53 8.74 15.51 -15.25
C ALA A 53 9.10 14.70 -16.50
N ASP A 54 10.27 14.05 -16.48
CA ASP A 54 10.77 13.23 -17.59
C ASP A 54 9.96 11.95 -17.74
N ILE A 55 9.61 11.30 -16.63
CA ILE A 55 8.77 10.11 -16.62
C ILE A 55 7.36 10.44 -17.14
N TYR A 56 6.76 11.52 -16.64
CA TYR A 56 5.43 11.97 -17.07
C TYR A 56 5.42 12.32 -18.56
N TRP A 57 6.46 13.00 -19.06
CA TRP A 57 6.64 13.27 -20.47
C TRP A 57 6.77 11.97 -21.29
N ALA A 58 7.61 11.02 -20.86
CA ALA A 58 7.81 9.75 -21.56
C ALA A 58 6.52 8.93 -21.68
N PHE A 59 5.66 8.95 -20.66
CA PHE A 59 4.33 8.34 -20.76
C PHE A 59 3.41 9.02 -21.77
N LYS A 60 3.47 10.35 -21.89
CA LYS A 60 2.58 11.13 -22.78
C LYS A 60 3.03 11.17 -24.23
N ALA A 61 4.33 11.19 -24.48
CA ALA A 61 4.91 11.36 -25.80
C ALA A 61 4.90 10.08 -26.65
N THR A 62 3.98 9.15 -26.39
CA THR A 62 3.79 7.93 -27.19
C THR A 62 3.17 8.30 -28.55
N GLY A 63 3.81 7.88 -29.63
CA GLY A 63 3.50 8.28 -31.01
C GLY A 63 4.28 9.49 -31.50
N ASP A 64 4.91 10.27 -30.61
CA ASP A 64 5.73 11.44 -30.95
C ASP A 64 7.22 11.17 -30.70
N ALA A 65 7.67 11.26 -29.44
CA ALA A 65 9.06 10.98 -29.10
C ALA A 65 9.35 9.47 -28.93
N PHE A 66 8.33 8.71 -28.50
CA PHE A 66 8.48 7.29 -28.21
C PHE A 66 7.45 6.44 -28.96
N ARG A 67 7.84 5.22 -29.30
CA ARG A 67 6.95 4.15 -29.75
C ARG A 67 7.14 2.94 -28.84
N GLY A 68 6.19 2.00 -28.81
CA GLY A 68 6.51 0.68 -28.25
C GLY A 68 7.43 -0.14 -29.14
N PRO A 69 7.80 -1.34 -28.67
CA PRO A 69 8.75 -2.20 -29.37
C PRO A 69 8.17 -2.76 -30.67
N ALA A 70 8.98 -2.77 -31.72
CA ALA A 70 8.71 -3.53 -32.93
C ALA A 70 8.76 -5.04 -32.62
N PRO A 71 8.14 -5.92 -33.43
CA PRO A 71 8.14 -7.36 -33.18
C PRO A 71 9.55 -7.96 -33.01
N SER A 72 10.55 -7.47 -33.75
CA SER A 72 11.95 -7.90 -33.63
C SER A 72 12.62 -7.44 -32.32
N GLU A 73 12.25 -6.28 -31.81
CA GLU A 73 12.74 -5.77 -30.51
C GLU A 73 12.06 -6.51 -29.36
N LEU A 74 10.75 -6.74 -29.46
CA LEU A 74 10.00 -7.56 -28.51
C LEU A 74 10.58 -8.97 -28.39
N ALA A 75 10.99 -9.57 -29.52
CA ALA A 75 11.68 -10.85 -29.54
C ALA A 75 13.05 -10.81 -28.84
N ARG A 76 13.74 -9.66 -28.80
CA ARG A 76 14.99 -9.50 -28.02
C ARG A 76 14.72 -9.39 -26.52
N TYR A 77 13.60 -8.79 -26.11
CA TYR A 77 13.20 -8.76 -24.70
C TYR A 77 12.72 -10.12 -24.19
N PHE A 78 12.14 -10.92 -25.08
CA PHE A 78 11.63 -12.26 -24.77
C PHE A 78 12.22 -13.32 -25.71
N PRO A 79 13.54 -13.56 -25.69
CA PRO A 79 14.22 -14.44 -26.65
C PRO A 79 13.76 -15.90 -26.57
N ARG A 80 13.20 -16.30 -25.43
CA ARG A 80 12.66 -17.65 -25.18
C ARG A 80 11.15 -17.75 -25.39
N ALA A 81 10.44 -16.68 -25.80
CA ALA A 81 8.98 -16.71 -25.99
C ALA A 81 8.51 -17.69 -27.07
N ALA A 82 9.37 -18.12 -27.99
CA ALA A 82 9.03 -19.16 -28.96
C ALA A 82 9.00 -20.57 -28.34
N SER A 83 9.75 -20.78 -27.24
CA SER A 83 9.94 -22.09 -26.58
C SER A 83 9.38 -22.14 -25.15
N SER A 84 8.90 -21.02 -24.61
CA SER A 84 8.31 -20.90 -23.28
C SER A 84 6.92 -20.27 -23.37
N LEU A 85 5.92 -20.99 -22.87
CA LEU A 85 4.53 -20.57 -22.91
C LEU A 85 4.27 -19.33 -22.03
N SER A 86 4.85 -19.28 -20.84
CA SER A 86 4.69 -18.17 -19.91
C SER A 86 5.23 -16.85 -20.49
N LEU A 87 6.42 -16.89 -21.10
CA LEU A 87 7.00 -15.73 -21.79
C LEU A 87 6.20 -15.35 -23.05
N ASN A 88 5.68 -16.35 -23.78
CA ASN A 88 4.80 -16.09 -24.92
C ASN A 88 3.51 -15.36 -24.53
N LEU A 89 2.87 -15.80 -23.45
CA LEU A 89 1.67 -15.16 -22.91
C LEU A 89 1.99 -13.75 -22.41
N LEU A 90 3.10 -13.57 -21.69
CA LEU A 90 3.55 -12.26 -21.23
C LEU A 90 3.73 -11.26 -22.39
N ALA A 91 4.43 -11.66 -23.45
CA ALA A 91 4.61 -10.87 -24.67
C ALA A 91 3.30 -10.63 -25.46
N SER A 92 2.26 -11.42 -25.18
CA SER A 92 0.95 -11.32 -25.82
C SER A 92 -0.07 -10.48 -25.04
N THR A 93 0.24 -10.10 -23.80
CA THR A 93 -0.63 -9.27 -22.97
C THR A 93 -0.88 -7.88 -23.57
N LEU A 94 -1.99 -7.25 -23.17
CA LEU A 94 -2.36 -5.89 -23.59
C LEU A 94 -1.24 -4.88 -23.32
N ALA A 95 -0.54 -4.98 -22.19
CA ALA A 95 0.54 -4.07 -21.79
C ALA A 95 1.74 -4.09 -22.77
N MET A 96 1.90 -5.16 -23.54
CA MET A 96 2.98 -5.33 -24.53
C MET A 96 2.51 -5.02 -25.96
N LYS A 97 1.25 -4.60 -26.17
CA LYS A 97 0.73 -4.22 -27.48
C LYS A 97 0.83 -2.72 -27.71
N GLU A 98 0.90 -2.34 -28.98
CA GLU A 98 0.88 -0.95 -29.44
C GLU A 98 -0.31 -0.69 -30.37
N PRO A 99 -0.71 0.59 -30.59
CA PRO A 99 -1.72 0.93 -31.58
C PRO A 99 -1.39 0.39 -32.99
N PRO A 100 -2.40 -0.05 -33.77
CA PRO A 100 -3.83 -0.02 -33.47
C PRO A 100 -4.33 -1.18 -32.59
N THR A 101 -3.56 -2.28 -32.47
CA THR A 101 -3.97 -3.48 -31.74
C THR A 101 -4.25 -3.19 -30.27
N HIS A 102 -3.37 -2.45 -29.60
CA HIS A 102 -3.59 -2.00 -28.22
C HIS A 102 -4.90 -1.23 -28.07
N THR A 103 -5.12 -0.23 -28.94
CA THR A 103 -6.32 0.62 -28.88
C THR A 103 -7.59 -0.21 -29.03
N ARG A 104 -7.61 -1.18 -29.95
CA ARG A 104 -8.75 -2.09 -30.12
C ARG A 104 -9.00 -2.92 -28.86
N LEU A 105 -7.99 -3.66 -28.41
CA LEU A 105 -8.12 -4.54 -27.24
C LEU A 105 -8.48 -3.75 -25.97
N ARG A 106 -7.85 -2.58 -25.77
CA ARG A 106 -8.13 -1.69 -24.63
C ARG A 106 -9.57 -1.20 -24.65
N ARG A 107 -10.09 -0.80 -25.82
CA ARG A 107 -11.48 -0.35 -25.97
C ARG A 107 -12.47 -1.45 -25.59
N LEU A 108 -12.20 -2.70 -25.98
CA LEU A 108 -13.09 -3.82 -25.70
C LEU A 108 -13.19 -4.10 -24.20
N ILE A 109 -12.07 -4.09 -23.47
CA ILE A 109 -12.06 -4.38 -22.02
C ILE A 109 -12.45 -3.19 -21.13
N SER A 110 -12.17 -1.98 -21.58
CA SER A 110 -12.39 -0.79 -20.73
C SER A 110 -13.87 -0.48 -20.50
N ARG A 111 -14.78 -1.04 -21.31
CA ARG A 111 -16.24 -0.95 -21.11
C ARG A 111 -16.68 -1.63 -19.81
N ASP A 112 -15.97 -2.68 -19.41
CA ASP A 112 -16.27 -3.47 -18.21
C ASP A 112 -15.45 -3.07 -16.98
N PHE A 113 -14.39 -2.27 -17.17
CA PHE A 113 -13.53 -1.72 -16.11
C PHE A 113 -13.88 -0.25 -15.76
N THR A 114 -15.13 0.15 -15.95
CA THR A 114 -15.56 1.50 -15.57
C THR A 114 -15.64 1.65 -14.05
N VAL A 115 -15.49 2.88 -13.55
CA VAL A 115 -15.58 3.18 -12.11
C VAL A 115 -16.85 2.61 -11.50
N GLY A 116 -18.00 2.82 -12.15
CA GLY A 116 -19.29 2.31 -11.66
C GLY A 116 -19.37 0.78 -11.60
N GLN A 117 -18.78 0.06 -12.57
CA GLN A 117 -18.77 -1.42 -12.52
C GLN A 117 -17.89 -1.94 -11.39
N ILE A 118 -16.75 -1.29 -11.16
CA ILE A 118 -15.85 -1.66 -10.06
C ILE A 118 -16.48 -1.30 -8.71
N ASP A 119 -17.17 -0.16 -8.58
CA ASP A 119 -17.85 0.23 -7.34
C ASP A 119 -18.95 -0.76 -6.95
N ASN A 120 -19.59 -1.43 -7.92
CA ASN A 120 -20.55 -2.50 -7.64
C ASN A 120 -19.92 -3.72 -6.93
N LEU A 121 -18.60 -3.88 -6.98
CA LEU A 121 -17.88 -4.94 -6.28
C LEU A 121 -17.61 -4.60 -4.82
N ARG A 122 -17.70 -3.34 -4.39
CA ARG A 122 -17.41 -2.89 -3.02
C ARG A 122 -18.08 -3.76 -1.94
N PRO A 123 -19.38 -4.10 -2.01
CA PRO A 123 -20.00 -4.95 -1.01
C PRO A 123 -19.40 -6.36 -0.96
N SER A 124 -19.04 -6.93 -2.11
CA SER A 124 -18.42 -8.26 -2.17
C SER A 124 -16.98 -8.23 -1.65
N ILE A 125 -16.22 -7.20 -2.02
CA ILE A 125 -14.86 -6.96 -1.51
C ILE A 125 -14.89 -6.77 0.01
N ALA A 126 -15.78 -5.94 0.54
CA ALA A 126 -15.93 -5.73 1.99
C ALA A 126 -16.24 -7.04 2.73
N ARG A 127 -17.13 -7.88 2.18
CA ARG A 127 -17.44 -9.21 2.73
C ARG A 127 -16.23 -10.15 2.68
N ILE A 128 -15.47 -10.15 1.59
CA ILE A 128 -14.24 -10.97 1.46
C ILE A 128 -13.22 -10.52 2.50
N VAL A 129 -13.00 -9.21 2.66
CA VAL A 129 -12.13 -8.63 3.68
C VAL A 129 -12.55 -9.13 5.07
N ALA A 130 -13.81 -8.92 5.46
CA ALA A 130 -14.33 -9.37 6.76
C ALA A 130 -14.06 -10.86 7.01
N ALA A 131 -14.37 -11.72 6.03
CA ALA A 131 -14.15 -13.16 6.15
C ALA A 131 -12.66 -13.53 6.30
N ARG A 132 -11.74 -12.83 5.62
CA ARG A 132 -10.29 -13.05 5.80
C ARG A 132 -9.81 -12.60 7.17
N LEU A 133 -10.28 -11.45 7.66
CA LEU A 133 -9.96 -10.97 9.01
C LEU A 133 -10.49 -11.94 10.07
N ASP A 134 -11.72 -12.44 9.93
CA ASP A 134 -12.29 -13.43 10.83
C ASP A 134 -11.51 -14.75 10.84
N GLY A 135 -10.95 -15.17 9.69
CA GLY A 135 -10.10 -16.34 9.61
C GLY A 135 -8.77 -16.22 10.38
N MET A 136 -8.19 -15.01 10.42
CA MET A 136 -6.93 -14.73 11.11
C MET A 136 -7.13 -14.42 12.60
N ALA A 137 -8.31 -13.90 12.98
CA ALA A 137 -8.58 -13.39 14.31
C ALA A 137 -8.30 -14.40 15.45
N PRO A 138 -8.68 -15.69 15.37
CA PRO A 138 -8.43 -16.62 16.47
C PRO A 138 -6.96 -16.77 16.86
N ALA A 139 -6.05 -16.79 15.88
CA ALA A 139 -4.61 -16.87 16.14
C ALA A 139 -4.09 -15.55 16.73
N LEU A 140 -4.47 -14.43 16.12
CA LEU A 140 -4.11 -13.09 16.58
C LEU A 140 -4.58 -12.80 18.02
N GLU A 141 -5.81 -13.19 18.37
CA GLU A 141 -6.41 -13.02 19.70
C GLU A 141 -5.74 -13.90 20.78
N ARG A 142 -5.11 -15.03 20.38
CA ARG A 142 -4.22 -15.82 21.26
C ARG A 142 -2.82 -15.23 21.40
N GLY A 143 -2.54 -14.09 20.76
CA GLY A 143 -1.22 -13.47 20.73
C GLY A 143 -0.23 -14.17 19.79
N GLU A 144 -0.70 -15.07 18.93
CA GLU A 144 0.13 -15.76 17.95
C GLU A 144 0.46 -14.81 16.78
N ALA A 145 1.62 -15.02 16.18
CA ALA A 145 2.00 -14.32 14.96
C ALA A 145 1.29 -14.95 13.76
N VAL A 146 0.76 -14.12 12.86
CA VAL A 146 0.15 -14.51 11.59
C VAL A 146 0.89 -13.80 10.46
N ASP A 147 1.18 -14.50 9.37
CA ASP A 147 1.72 -13.88 8.17
C ASP A 147 0.61 -13.18 7.37
N LEU A 148 0.50 -11.84 7.53
CA LEU A 148 -0.52 -11.04 6.87
C LEU A 148 -0.38 -11.06 5.35
N HIS A 149 0.85 -11.15 4.83
CA HIS A 149 1.10 -11.21 3.40
C HIS A 149 0.42 -12.43 2.78
N ARG A 150 0.63 -13.60 3.39
CA ARG A 150 0.05 -14.87 2.94
C ARG A 150 -1.43 -14.98 3.21
N GLU A 151 -1.85 -14.69 4.44
CA GLU A 151 -3.23 -14.93 4.89
C GLU A 151 -4.21 -13.85 4.42
N PHE A 152 -3.74 -12.66 4.05
CA PHE A 152 -4.61 -11.57 3.63
C PHE A 152 -4.22 -10.98 2.28
N ALA A 153 -3.00 -10.46 2.15
CA ALA A 153 -2.62 -9.62 1.02
C ALA A 153 -2.58 -10.39 -0.31
N LEU A 154 -2.09 -11.64 -0.33
CA LEU A 154 -2.16 -12.50 -1.52
C LEU A 154 -3.56 -13.09 -1.75
N ALA A 155 -4.30 -13.38 -0.68
CA ALA A 155 -5.60 -14.02 -0.79
C ALA A 155 -6.66 -13.06 -1.37
N LEU A 156 -6.68 -11.81 -0.93
CA LEU A 156 -7.73 -10.85 -1.30
C LEU A 156 -7.82 -10.60 -2.81
N PRO A 157 -6.74 -10.22 -3.53
CA PRO A 157 -6.81 -9.99 -4.97
C PRO A 157 -7.33 -11.20 -5.75
N MET A 158 -6.93 -12.41 -5.34
CA MET A 158 -7.39 -13.63 -5.99
C MET A 158 -8.91 -13.84 -5.86
N LEU A 159 -9.45 -13.65 -4.65
CA LEU A 159 -10.87 -13.79 -4.36
C LEU A 159 -11.69 -12.71 -5.08
N VAL A 160 -11.13 -11.50 -5.20
CA VAL A 160 -11.75 -10.39 -5.95
C VAL A 160 -11.72 -10.67 -7.46
N PHE A 161 -10.64 -11.23 -8.00
CA PHE A 161 -10.61 -11.68 -9.40
C PHE A 161 -11.60 -12.82 -9.65
N ALA A 162 -11.77 -13.73 -8.70
CA ALA A 162 -12.74 -14.80 -8.81
C ALA A 162 -14.18 -14.24 -8.93
N GLU A 163 -14.52 -13.25 -8.12
CA GLU A 163 -15.80 -12.54 -8.23
C GLU A 163 -15.93 -11.81 -9.57
N LEU A 164 -14.90 -11.02 -9.93
CA LEU A 164 -14.90 -10.22 -11.16
C LEU A 164 -15.05 -11.09 -12.42
N PHE A 165 -14.33 -12.23 -12.47
CA PHE A 165 -14.35 -13.18 -13.59
C PHE A 165 -15.52 -14.16 -13.54
N GLY A 166 -16.27 -14.18 -12.44
CA GLY A 166 -17.33 -15.15 -12.18
C GLY A 166 -16.80 -16.58 -12.08
N MET A 167 -15.61 -16.75 -11.50
CA MET A 167 -15.00 -18.05 -11.21
C MET A 167 -15.65 -18.68 -9.97
N PRO A 168 -15.89 -19.99 -9.97
CA PRO A 168 -16.27 -20.72 -8.76
C PRO A 168 -15.21 -20.56 -7.66
N GLN A 169 -15.67 -20.38 -6.41
CA GLN A 169 -14.78 -20.19 -5.26
C GLN A 169 -13.86 -21.40 -5.00
N ASP A 170 -14.33 -22.61 -5.28
CA ASP A 170 -13.56 -23.85 -5.10
C ASP A 170 -12.31 -23.89 -6.01
N ASP A 171 -12.33 -23.19 -7.15
CA ASP A 171 -11.21 -23.13 -8.11
C ASP A 171 -10.10 -22.16 -7.64
N VAL A 172 -10.39 -21.28 -6.69
CA VAL A 172 -9.51 -20.17 -6.29
C VAL A 172 -8.24 -20.65 -5.59
N PHE A 173 -8.38 -21.64 -4.69
CA PHE A 173 -7.26 -22.17 -3.92
C PHE A 173 -6.23 -22.85 -4.81
N GLU A 174 -6.68 -23.63 -5.81
CA GLU A 174 -5.79 -24.28 -6.75
C GLU A 174 -5.02 -23.24 -7.59
N LEU A 175 -5.71 -22.21 -8.07
CA LEU A 175 -5.09 -21.20 -8.93
C LEU A 175 -4.12 -20.27 -8.18
N SER A 176 -4.32 -20.02 -6.88
CA SER A 176 -3.44 -19.13 -6.11
C SER A 176 -2.01 -19.67 -6.03
N ALA A 177 -1.86 -20.97 -5.72
CA ALA A 177 -0.54 -21.62 -5.70
C ALA A 177 0.12 -21.66 -7.10
N ILE A 178 -0.68 -21.78 -8.15
CA ILE A 178 -0.22 -21.80 -9.54
C ILE A 178 0.31 -20.42 -9.97
N VAL A 179 -0.36 -19.33 -9.56
CA VAL A 179 0.04 -17.96 -9.92
C VAL A 179 1.41 -17.60 -9.34
N SER A 180 1.71 -17.99 -8.09
CA SER A 180 3.03 -17.72 -7.49
C SER A 180 4.18 -18.36 -8.28
N ALA A 181 4.01 -19.61 -8.75
CA ALA A 181 5.02 -20.27 -9.58
C ALA A 181 5.25 -19.55 -10.93
N ILE A 182 4.20 -18.95 -11.51
CA ILE A 182 4.33 -18.14 -12.72
C ILE A 182 5.17 -16.89 -12.44
N LEU A 183 4.90 -16.18 -11.34
CA LEU A 183 5.65 -14.98 -10.98
C LEU A 183 7.12 -15.28 -10.70
N GLU A 184 7.41 -16.37 -10.00
CA GLU A 184 8.79 -16.82 -9.74
C GLU A 184 9.55 -17.14 -11.04
N GLY A 185 8.92 -17.87 -11.97
CA GLY A 185 9.56 -18.24 -13.24
C GLY A 185 9.65 -17.10 -14.26
N LEU A 186 8.87 -16.02 -14.10
CA LEU A 186 8.97 -14.80 -14.92
C LEU A 186 9.97 -13.77 -14.35
N SER A 187 10.58 -14.05 -13.18
CA SER A 187 11.65 -13.22 -12.63
C SER A 187 12.86 -13.18 -13.58
N PRO A 188 13.53 -12.03 -13.76
CA PRO A 188 14.76 -11.94 -14.55
C PRO A 188 15.89 -12.89 -14.08
N HIS A 189 15.85 -13.29 -12.81
CA HIS A 189 16.83 -14.21 -12.21
C HIS A 189 16.30 -15.66 -12.12
N ALA A 190 15.18 -15.97 -12.78
CA ALA A 190 14.60 -17.30 -12.76
C ALA A 190 15.56 -18.33 -13.36
N SER A 191 15.71 -19.46 -12.66
CA SER A 191 16.42 -20.62 -13.18
C SER A 191 15.59 -21.32 -14.26
N ASP A 192 16.23 -22.14 -15.10
CA ASP A 192 15.51 -22.95 -16.09
C ASP A 192 14.41 -23.84 -15.48
N PRO A 193 14.63 -24.51 -14.32
CA PRO A 193 13.56 -25.19 -13.61
C PRO A 193 12.40 -24.29 -13.19
N HIS A 194 12.65 -23.06 -12.73
CA HIS A 194 11.59 -22.13 -12.35
C HIS A 194 10.78 -21.70 -13.58
N LEU A 195 11.43 -21.41 -14.71
CA LEU A 195 10.71 -21.07 -15.94
C LEU A 195 9.89 -22.26 -16.47
N ALA A 196 10.43 -23.48 -16.41
CA ALA A 196 9.69 -24.68 -16.78
C ALA A 196 8.46 -24.90 -15.88
N ALA A 197 8.59 -24.66 -14.57
CA ALA A 197 7.46 -24.69 -13.64
C ALA A 197 6.41 -23.62 -13.98
N ALA A 198 6.85 -22.40 -14.32
CA ALA A 198 5.96 -21.33 -14.79
C ALA A 198 5.24 -21.67 -16.10
N ASP A 199 5.88 -22.41 -17.01
CA ASP A 199 5.24 -22.88 -18.25
C ASP A 199 4.15 -23.92 -17.97
N VAL A 200 4.41 -24.87 -17.06
CA VAL A 200 3.40 -25.85 -16.61
C VAL A 200 2.23 -25.13 -15.92
N ALA A 201 2.53 -24.18 -15.03
CA ALA A 201 1.54 -23.38 -14.33
C ALA A 201 0.70 -22.53 -15.31
N SER A 202 1.36 -21.86 -16.26
CA SER A 202 0.69 -21.07 -17.30
C SER A 202 -0.19 -21.93 -18.22
N ALA A 203 0.22 -23.17 -18.52
CA ALA A 203 -0.61 -24.10 -19.28
C ALA A 203 -1.91 -24.44 -18.55
N ARG A 204 -1.86 -24.62 -17.21
CA ARG A 204 -3.05 -24.86 -16.39
C ARG A 204 -3.99 -23.66 -16.36
N VAL A 205 -3.45 -22.45 -16.13
CA VAL A 205 -4.25 -21.21 -16.15
C VAL A 205 -4.89 -20.99 -17.52
N LYS A 206 -4.14 -21.22 -18.60
CA LYS A 206 -4.64 -21.11 -19.98
C LYS A 206 -5.79 -22.09 -20.24
N ALA A 207 -5.63 -23.36 -19.84
CA ALA A 207 -6.68 -24.37 -19.97
C ALA A 207 -7.92 -23.99 -19.17
N TYR A 208 -7.73 -23.56 -17.91
CA TYR A 208 -8.81 -23.10 -17.05
C TYR A 208 -9.62 -21.96 -17.68
N PHE A 209 -8.95 -20.93 -18.22
CA PHE A 209 -9.66 -19.84 -18.89
C PHE A 209 -10.36 -20.28 -20.16
N GLY A 210 -9.81 -21.24 -20.91
CA GLY A 210 -10.51 -21.86 -22.03
C GLY A 210 -11.83 -22.50 -21.59
N ASP A 211 -11.80 -23.30 -20.53
CA ASP A 211 -12.99 -23.95 -19.98
C ASP A 211 -13.98 -22.94 -19.37
N LEU A 212 -13.48 -21.90 -18.72
CA LEU A 212 -14.31 -20.80 -18.19
C LEU A 212 -15.05 -20.09 -19.32
N ILE A 213 -14.37 -19.75 -20.42
CA ILE A 213 -14.99 -19.12 -21.60
C ILE A 213 -16.11 -19.98 -22.17
N LEU A 214 -15.89 -21.29 -22.31
CA LEU A 214 -16.91 -22.22 -22.78
C LEU A 214 -18.11 -22.28 -21.83
N ARG A 215 -17.88 -22.33 -20.51
CA ARG A 215 -18.94 -22.30 -19.49
C ARG A 215 -19.75 -21.00 -19.57
N LYS A 216 -19.10 -19.85 -19.67
CA LYS A 216 -19.77 -18.53 -19.74
C LYS A 216 -20.55 -18.32 -21.04
N ARG A 217 -20.11 -18.91 -22.15
CA ARG A 217 -20.90 -18.93 -23.40
C ARG A 217 -22.18 -19.74 -23.27
N ALA A 218 -22.13 -20.86 -22.53
CA ALA A 218 -23.28 -21.74 -22.34
C ALA A 218 -24.27 -21.20 -21.29
N ASP A 219 -23.77 -20.59 -20.21
CA ASP A 219 -24.56 -20.04 -19.10
C ASP A 219 -24.01 -18.66 -18.67
N PRO A 220 -24.31 -17.59 -19.42
CA PRO A 220 -23.81 -16.24 -19.12
C PRO A 220 -24.40 -15.70 -17.82
N ARG A 221 -23.55 -15.09 -16.99
CA ARG A 221 -23.92 -14.48 -15.71
C ARG A 221 -23.51 -13.00 -15.70
N ARG A 222 -23.66 -12.34 -14.55
CA ARG A 222 -23.24 -10.95 -14.35
C ARG A 222 -21.78 -10.91 -13.90
N ASP A 223 -20.87 -11.16 -14.83
CA ASP A 223 -19.42 -11.09 -14.61
C ASP A 223 -18.71 -10.64 -15.89
N ILE A 224 -17.46 -10.20 -15.76
CA ILE A 224 -16.74 -9.60 -16.89
C ILE A 224 -16.50 -10.59 -18.03
N VAL A 225 -16.28 -11.88 -17.72
CA VAL A 225 -16.01 -12.88 -18.74
C VAL A 225 -17.27 -13.12 -19.57
N SER A 226 -18.44 -13.20 -18.92
CA SER A 226 -19.75 -13.27 -19.57
C SER A 226 -20.00 -12.09 -20.50
N THR A 227 -19.66 -10.87 -20.05
CA THR A 227 -19.77 -9.69 -20.92
C THR A 227 -18.81 -9.79 -22.10
N LEU A 228 -17.54 -10.10 -21.88
CA LEU A 228 -16.54 -10.16 -22.95
C LEU A 228 -16.84 -11.25 -23.98
N VAL A 229 -17.40 -12.41 -23.58
CA VAL A 229 -17.81 -13.45 -24.52
C VAL A 229 -19.12 -13.13 -25.24
N GLY A 230 -20.03 -12.36 -24.60
CA GLY A 230 -21.35 -12.02 -25.14
C GLY A 230 -21.41 -10.71 -25.95
N ALA A 231 -20.54 -9.75 -25.66
CA ALA A 231 -20.56 -8.38 -26.19
C ALA A 231 -20.06 -8.27 -27.63
N HIS A 232 -20.53 -9.11 -28.56
CA HIS A 232 -19.90 -9.20 -29.88
C HIS A 232 -20.83 -9.63 -31.04
N THR A 233 -22.15 -9.61 -30.89
CA THR A 233 -23.06 -9.82 -32.04
C THR A 233 -23.24 -8.57 -32.91
N ASP A 234 -23.02 -7.36 -32.36
CA ASP A 234 -23.29 -6.09 -33.05
C ASP A 234 -22.03 -5.25 -33.38
N ASP A 235 -20.85 -5.62 -32.85
CA ASP A 235 -19.55 -4.98 -33.16
C ASP A 235 -18.78 -5.92 -34.11
N ALA A 236 -18.29 -5.43 -35.26
CA ALA A 236 -17.55 -6.24 -36.24
C ALA A 236 -16.18 -6.73 -35.73
N ASP A 237 -15.82 -6.38 -34.50
CA ASP A 237 -14.46 -6.38 -33.96
C ASP A 237 -14.43 -7.15 -32.64
N THR A 238 -14.41 -8.48 -32.74
CA THR A 238 -14.57 -9.40 -31.61
C THR A 238 -13.25 -9.88 -31.03
N LEU A 239 -13.21 -10.20 -29.73
CA LEU A 239 -12.06 -10.87 -29.12
C LEU A 239 -12.05 -12.33 -29.55
N SER A 240 -10.95 -12.76 -30.16
CA SER A 240 -10.68 -14.20 -30.30
C SER A 240 -10.43 -14.84 -28.92
N ASP A 241 -10.67 -16.15 -28.80
CA ASP A 241 -10.43 -16.88 -27.56
C ASP A 241 -8.97 -16.74 -27.09
N ALA A 242 -8.02 -16.71 -28.02
CA ALA A 242 -6.61 -16.51 -27.71
C ALA A 242 -6.33 -15.11 -27.13
N GLU A 243 -6.97 -14.07 -27.66
CA GLU A 243 -6.85 -12.70 -27.13
C GLU A 243 -7.50 -12.59 -25.76
N LEU A 244 -8.71 -13.14 -25.60
CA LEU A 244 -9.42 -13.12 -24.32
C LEU A 244 -8.63 -13.86 -23.24
N ILE A 245 -8.10 -15.06 -23.53
CA ILE A 245 -7.27 -15.81 -22.58
C ILE A 245 -6.00 -15.01 -22.22
N SER A 246 -5.31 -14.42 -23.20
CA SER A 246 -4.11 -13.62 -22.95
C SER A 246 -4.41 -12.38 -22.10
N MET A 247 -5.59 -11.78 -22.28
CA MET A 247 -6.05 -10.64 -21.48
C MET A 247 -6.39 -11.05 -20.05
N LEU A 248 -7.18 -12.12 -19.85
CA LEU A 248 -7.51 -12.63 -18.52
C LEU A 248 -6.25 -13.06 -17.75
N TRP A 249 -5.32 -13.73 -18.43
CA TRP A 249 -4.01 -14.11 -17.87
C TRP A 249 -3.19 -12.89 -17.45
N GLY A 250 -3.08 -11.89 -18.32
CA GLY A 250 -2.34 -10.66 -18.00
C GLY A 250 -2.98 -9.85 -16.88
N MET A 251 -4.32 -9.81 -16.82
CA MET A 251 -5.07 -9.13 -15.76
C MET A 251 -4.89 -9.82 -14.41
N LEU A 252 -4.98 -11.16 -14.36
CA LEU A 252 -4.75 -11.93 -13.15
C LEU A 252 -3.35 -11.68 -12.59
N LEU A 253 -2.29 -11.84 -13.41
CA LEU A 253 -0.92 -11.62 -12.94
C LEU A 253 -0.63 -10.17 -12.59
N GLY A 254 -1.06 -9.25 -13.45
CA GLY A 254 -0.80 -7.82 -13.28
C GLY A 254 -1.50 -7.21 -12.06
N GLY A 255 -2.67 -7.74 -11.68
CA GLY A 255 -3.44 -7.28 -10.53
C GLY A 255 -3.25 -8.08 -9.25
N PHE A 256 -2.64 -9.27 -9.30
CA PHE A 256 -2.45 -10.12 -8.11
C PHE A 256 -1.33 -9.59 -7.21
N ALA A 257 -0.07 -9.67 -7.65
CA ALA A 257 1.07 -9.38 -6.78
C ALA A 257 1.27 -7.89 -6.47
N THR A 258 0.90 -7.02 -7.41
CA THR A 258 0.98 -5.55 -7.22
C THR A 258 -0.01 -5.05 -6.18
N THR A 259 -1.25 -5.55 -6.20
CA THR A 259 -2.27 -5.20 -5.21
C THR A 259 -1.91 -5.77 -3.84
N ALA A 260 -1.46 -7.03 -3.77
CA ALA A 260 -0.96 -7.63 -2.54
C ALA A 260 0.15 -6.80 -1.90
N ALA A 261 1.19 -6.47 -2.67
CA ALA A 261 2.28 -5.63 -2.21
C ALA A 261 1.81 -4.25 -1.70
N THR A 262 0.82 -3.65 -2.37
CA THR A 262 0.28 -2.35 -1.95
C THR A 262 -0.53 -2.46 -0.65
N ILE A 263 -1.28 -3.55 -0.45
CA ILE A 263 -1.97 -3.84 0.82
C ILE A 263 -0.95 -3.95 1.95
N ASP A 264 0.14 -4.69 1.74
CA ASP A 264 1.21 -4.81 2.73
C ASP A 264 1.85 -3.45 3.05
N HIS A 265 2.17 -2.66 2.02
CA HIS A 265 2.71 -1.30 2.20
C HIS A 265 1.73 -0.40 2.95
N ALA A 266 0.44 -0.51 2.68
CA ALA A 266 -0.58 0.27 3.36
C ALA A 266 -0.72 -0.10 4.84
N VAL A 267 -0.66 -1.40 5.16
CA VAL A 267 -0.62 -1.87 6.55
C VAL A 267 0.64 -1.37 7.23
N LEU A 268 1.80 -1.46 6.59
CA LEU A 268 3.05 -0.93 7.15
C LEU A 268 3.00 0.58 7.37
N ALA A 269 2.43 1.36 6.46
CA ALA A 269 2.21 2.79 6.64
C ALA A 269 1.28 3.07 7.83
N MET A 270 0.17 2.33 7.95
CA MET A 270 -0.75 2.41 9.08
C MET A 270 -0.04 2.09 10.41
N LEU A 271 0.90 1.15 10.42
CA LEU A 271 1.70 0.80 11.60
C LEU A 271 2.78 1.84 11.92
N ALA A 272 3.43 2.40 10.91
CA ALA A 272 4.52 3.36 11.06
C ALA A 272 4.05 4.79 11.42
N TYR A 273 2.84 5.16 10.99
CA TYR A 273 2.25 6.50 11.18
C TYR A 273 0.93 6.41 11.95
N PRO A 274 0.93 6.04 13.24
CA PRO A 274 -0.28 5.87 14.04
C PRO A 274 -1.13 7.14 14.14
N GLU A 275 -0.52 8.33 14.06
CA GLU A 275 -1.18 9.63 14.02
C GLU A 275 -2.04 9.82 12.76
N GLU A 276 -1.67 9.20 11.64
CA GLU A 276 -2.39 9.28 10.37
C GLU A 276 -3.55 8.26 10.27
N ARG A 277 -3.73 7.38 11.27
CA ARG A 277 -4.84 6.42 11.31
C ARG A 277 -6.23 7.07 11.39
N HIS A 278 -6.30 8.35 11.75
CA HIS A 278 -7.56 9.08 11.77
C HIS A 278 -8.19 9.19 10.36
N TRP A 279 -7.39 9.18 9.29
CA TRP A 279 -7.86 9.16 7.91
C TRP A 279 -8.67 7.91 7.55
N LEU A 280 -8.46 6.82 8.29
CA LEU A 280 -9.16 5.55 8.09
C LEU A 280 -10.49 5.48 8.87
N GLN A 281 -10.90 6.56 9.53
CA GLN A 281 -12.13 6.64 10.31
C GLN A 281 -13.24 7.37 9.54
N GLY A 282 -14.25 6.63 9.09
CA GLY A 282 -15.59 7.14 8.77
C GLY A 282 -15.80 7.91 7.46
N ASP A 283 -14.79 8.59 6.90
CA ASP A 283 -14.92 9.32 5.63
C ASP A 283 -14.21 8.63 4.47
N ALA A 284 -14.94 8.37 3.38
CA ALA A 284 -14.41 7.76 2.17
C ALA A 284 -13.31 8.61 1.50
N ALA A 285 -13.46 9.94 1.51
CA ALA A 285 -12.45 10.82 0.90
C ALA A 285 -11.14 10.81 1.71
N GLY A 286 -11.22 10.69 3.04
CA GLY A 286 -10.07 10.50 3.90
C GLY A 286 -9.35 9.17 3.65
N VAL A 287 -10.09 8.06 3.54
CA VAL A 287 -9.52 6.74 3.22
C VAL A 287 -8.85 6.76 1.86
N GLU A 288 -9.50 7.35 0.84
CA GLU A 288 -8.93 7.50 -0.49
C GLU A 288 -7.63 8.31 -0.47
N ALA A 289 -7.58 9.39 0.29
CA ALA A 289 -6.37 10.21 0.44
C ALA A 289 -5.20 9.41 1.06
N PHE A 290 -5.47 8.61 2.09
CA PHE A 290 -4.49 7.70 2.68
C PHE A 290 -3.98 6.68 1.65
N VAL A 291 -4.88 6.07 0.89
CA VAL A 291 -4.54 5.09 -0.15
C VAL A 291 -3.68 5.69 -1.26
N GLU A 292 -4.00 6.90 -1.73
CA GLU A 292 -3.20 7.59 -2.75
C GLU A 292 -1.80 7.94 -2.23
N GLU A 293 -1.67 8.36 -0.97
CA GLU A 293 -0.36 8.67 -0.40
C GLU A 293 0.50 7.40 -0.19
N VAL A 294 -0.12 6.25 0.17
CA VAL A 294 0.58 4.95 0.16
C VAL A 294 1.08 4.62 -1.24
N LEU A 295 0.21 4.72 -2.24
CA LEU A 295 0.56 4.42 -3.62
C LEU A 295 1.67 5.34 -4.13
N ARG A 296 1.71 6.61 -3.71
CA ARG A 296 2.80 7.54 -4.04
C ARG A 296 4.10 7.12 -3.36
N CYS A 297 4.08 6.94 -2.04
CA CYS A 297 5.26 6.66 -1.23
C CYS A 297 5.91 5.31 -1.53
N GLU A 298 5.09 4.27 -1.71
CA GLU A 298 5.51 2.88 -1.86
C GLU A 298 4.90 2.27 -3.14
N ALA A 299 5.32 2.78 -4.30
CA ALA A 299 4.89 2.26 -5.59
C ALA A 299 5.27 0.77 -5.72
N PRO A 300 4.31 -0.15 -5.89
CA PRO A 300 4.60 -1.59 -5.90
C PRO A 300 5.48 -1.97 -7.10
N ALA A 301 5.23 -1.39 -8.28
CA ALA A 301 6.12 -1.48 -9.43
C ALA A 301 7.11 -0.30 -9.40
N MET A 302 8.38 -0.56 -9.07
CA MET A 302 9.39 0.49 -8.91
C MET A 302 9.76 1.14 -10.24
N PHE A 303 9.80 0.36 -11.33
CA PHE A 303 10.02 0.85 -12.69
C PHE A 303 9.03 0.23 -13.67
N SER A 304 8.84 0.86 -14.83
CA SER A 304 7.95 0.34 -15.87
C SER A 304 8.63 -0.72 -16.73
N SER A 305 8.06 -1.92 -16.79
CA SER A 305 8.49 -3.02 -17.66
C SER A 305 8.04 -2.87 -19.13
N ILE A 306 7.35 -1.78 -19.49
CA ILE A 306 6.93 -1.48 -20.86
C ILE A 306 8.02 -0.67 -21.58
N PRO A 307 8.56 -1.14 -22.72
CA PRO A 307 9.65 -0.44 -23.43
C PRO A 307 9.16 0.80 -24.14
N ARG A 308 9.91 1.91 -24.04
CA ARG A 308 9.68 3.13 -24.83
C ARG A 308 10.87 3.29 -25.74
N ILE A 309 10.67 3.00 -27.02
CA ILE A 309 11.73 3.07 -28.02
C ILE A 309 11.78 4.49 -28.58
N ALA A 310 12.94 5.13 -28.46
CA ALA A 310 13.14 6.48 -28.97
C ALA A 310 12.96 6.53 -30.50
N GLN A 311 12.09 7.41 -31.00
CA GLN A 311 11.83 7.52 -32.45
C GLN A 311 12.88 8.36 -33.19
N ARG A 312 13.66 9.13 -32.44
CA ARG A 312 14.71 10.05 -32.89
C ARG A 312 15.72 10.22 -31.76
N ASP A 313 16.84 10.87 -32.06
CA ASP A 313 17.75 11.32 -31.01
C ASP A 313 17.01 12.33 -30.11
N ILE A 314 17.11 12.12 -28.80
CA ILE A 314 16.48 12.92 -27.75
C ILE A 314 17.59 13.44 -26.86
N GLU A 315 17.74 14.76 -26.77
CA GLU A 315 18.63 15.41 -25.82
C GLU A 315 17.86 15.74 -24.53
N LEU A 316 18.31 15.21 -23.40
CA LEU A 316 17.69 15.41 -22.10
C LEU A 316 18.78 15.50 -21.02
N HIS A 317 18.76 16.59 -20.24
CA HIS A 317 19.76 16.85 -19.19
C HIS A 317 21.23 16.71 -19.66
N GLY A 318 21.52 17.09 -20.91
CA GLY A 318 22.86 16.98 -21.51
C GLY A 318 23.25 15.58 -21.98
N VAL A 319 22.36 14.60 -21.85
CA VAL A 319 22.53 13.23 -22.37
C VAL A 319 21.76 13.07 -23.67
N VAL A 320 22.41 12.49 -24.68
CA VAL A 320 21.74 12.10 -25.93
C VAL A 320 21.29 10.66 -25.80
N ILE A 321 19.97 10.45 -25.81
CA ILE A 321 19.33 9.15 -25.99
C ILE A 321 19.24 8.91 -27.50
N PRO A 322 19.98 7.94 -28.07
CA PRO A 322 19.96 7.70 -29.50
C PRO A 322 18.61 7.19 -29.98
N LYS A 323 18.29 7.43 -31.24
CA LYS A 323 17.19 6.75 -31.93
C LYS A 323 17.28 5.23 -31.74
N ASP A 324 16.12 4.59 -31.60
CA ASP A 324 15.93 3.16 -31.37
C ASP A 324 16.47 2.63 -30.02
N ALA A 325 16.91 3.52 -29.12
CA ALA A 325 17.26 3.16 -27.75
C ALA A 325 16.02 2.80 -26.91
N ASP A 326 16.19 1.83 -26.02
CA ASP A 326 15.18 1.43 -25.03
C ASP A 326 15.21 2.37 -23.82
N VAL A 327 14.10 3.06 -23.58
CA VAL A 327 13.91 3.94 -22.44
C VAL A 327 12.89 3.34 -21.46
N ARG A 328 13.28 3.29 -20.20
CA ARG A 328 12.48 2.86 -19.05
C ARG A 328 12.34 4.02 -18.07
N VAL A 329 11.34 3.91 -17.21
CA VAL A 329 11.00 4.96 -16.23
C VAL A 329 10.97 4.38 -14.83
N LEU A 330 11.62 5.04 -13.89
CA LEU A 330 11.71 4.67 -12.48
C LEU A 330 10.59 5.35 -11.69
N ILE A 331 9.38 4.77 -11.78
CA ILE A 331 8.13 5.27 -11.20
C ILE A 331 8.28 5.66 -9.72
N ALA A 332 8.87 4.78 -8.91
CA ALA A 332 9.06 5.04 -7.48
C ALA A 332 9.97 6.25 -7.22
N ALA A 333 10.96 6.49 -8.08
CA ALA A 333 11.81 7.67 -7.98
C ALA A 333 11.03 8.95 -8.33
N GLY A 334 10.26 8.95 -9.41
CA GLY A 334 9.45 10.10 -9.82
C GLY A 334 8.38 10.49 -8.79
N ASN A 335 7.78 9.51 -8.11
CA ASN A 335 6.82 9.79 -7.04
C ASN A 335 7.44 10.45 -5.80
N ARG A 336 8.77 10.41 -5.66
CA ARG A 336 9.51 11.06 -4.58
C ARG A 336 10.41 12.20 -5.07
N ASP A 337 10.06 12.78 -6.20
CA ASP A 337 10.75 13.94 -6.76
C ASP A 337 10.31 15.23 -6.04
N PRO A 338 11.23 16.00 -5.40
CA PRO A 338 10.90 17.26 -4.73
C PRO A 338 10.37 18.36 -5.67
N ASP A 339 10.67 18.29 -6.98
CA ASP A 339 10.12 19.23 -7.97
C ASP A 339 8.63 18.95 -8.30
N ALA A 340 8.15 17.76 -7.91
CA ALA A 340 6.76 17.34 -8.07
C ALA A 340 6.00 17.34 -6.74
N PHE A 341 6.62 16.90 -5.64
CA PHE A 341 5.98 16.81 -4.33
C PHE A 341 6.89 17.42 -3.27
N ALA A 342 6.48 18.53 -2.65
CA ALA A 342 7.23 19.15 -1.55
C ALA A 342 7.38 18.16 -0.39
N ASP A 343 8.54 18.09 0.29
CA ASP A 343 8.84 17.09 1.33
C ASP A 343 8.45 15.65 0.92
N PRO A 344 8.99 15.14 -0.21
CA PRO A 344 8.47 13.93 -0.87
C PRO A 344 8.61 12.65 -0.06
N ASP A 345 9.49 12.63 0.95
CA ASP A 345 9.71 11.48 1.84
C ASP A 345 8.80 11.47 3.07
N ARG A 346 8.07 12.56 3.34
CA ARG A 346 7.05 12.60 4.38
C ARG A 346 5.77 11.96 3.86
N PHE A 347 5.24 11.01 4.62
CA PHE A 347 3.90 10.48 4.41
C PHE A 347 2.86 11.52 4.86
N ASP A 348 2.10 12.06 3.91
CA ASP A 348 1.11 13.10 4.16
C ASP A 348 -0.15 12.92 3.29
N PRO A 349 -1.19 12.23 3.82
CA PRO A 349 -2.45 12.03 3.09
C PRO A 349 -3.15 13.32 2.69
N VAL A 350 -2.89 14.46 3.35
CA VAL A 350 -3.55 15.73 3.02
C VAL A 350 -3.32 16.15 1.56
N ARG A 351 -2.22 15.71 0.95
CA ARG A 351 -1.88 15.97 -0.46
C ARG A 351 -2.97 15.54 -1.43
N PHE A 352 -3.73 14.51 -1.09
CA PHE A 352 -4.73 13.91 -1.97
C PHE A 352 -6.17 14.11 -1.47
N TYR A 353 -6.37 14.73 -0.31
CA TYR A 353 -7.71 14.91 0.24
C TYR A 353 -8.60 15.82 -0.62
N GLY A 354 -9.77 15.32 -1.02
CA GLY A 354 -10.74 16.06 -1.84
C GLY A 354 -10.28 16.31 -3.28
N THR A 355 -9.27 15.58 -3.76
CA THR A 355 -8.71 15.73 -5.11
C THR A 355 -9.26 14.70 -6.09
N ARG A 356 -8.86 14.78 -7.36
CA ARG A 356 -9.13 13.69 -8.32
C ARG A 356 -8.15 12.54 -8.05
N PRO A 357 -8.56 11.27 -8.22
CA PRO A 357 -7.69 10.12 -7.98
C PRO A 357 -6.32 10.25 -8.67
N GLY A 358 -5.26 10.12 -7.87
CA GLY A 358 -3.86 10.24 -8.28
C GLY A 358 -3.35 11.65 -8.57
N MET A 359 -4.12 12.71 -8.30
CA MET A 359 -3.69 14.11 -8.47
C MET A 359 -3.57 14.80 -7.12
N SER A 360 -2.43 15.40 -6.79
CA SER A 360 -2.28 16.14 -5.54
C SER A 360 -2.99 17.51 -5.58
N SER A 361 -3.14 18.14 -4.41
CA SER A 361 -3.67 19.51 -4.23
C SER A 361 -2.96 20.55 -5.09
N ASP A 362 -1.66 20.35 -5.35
CA ASP A 362 -0.83 21.23 -6.18
C ASP A 362 -0.89 20.87 -7.68
N GLY A 363 -1.79 19.95 -8.06
CA GLY A 363 -2.04 19.56 -9.45
C GLY A 363 -1.03 18.57 -10.02
N LYS A 364 -0.25 17.88 -9.18
CA LYS A 364 0.82 16.96 -9.61
C LYS A 364 0.30 15.53 -9.64
N ILE A 365 0.70 14.76 -10.65
CA ILE A 365 0.15 13.41 -10.90
C ILE A 365 1.05 12.34 -10.27
N MET A 366 0.51 11.53 -9.37
CA MET A 366 1.16 10.29 -8.92
C MET A 366 1.26 9.29 -10.09
N LEU A 367 2.42 8.65 -10.24
CA LEU A 367 2.79 7.84 -11.40
C LEU A 367 2.66 6.33 -11.20
N SER A 368 2.19 5.85 -10.04
CA SER A 368 2.16 4.42 -9.66
C SER A 368 1.32 3.55 -10.59
N PHE A 369 0.33 4.16 -11.25
CA PHE A 369 -0.51 3.50 -12.26
C PHE A 369 -0.06 3.81 -13.71
N GLY A 370 1.10 4.43 -13.90
CA GLY A 370 1.55 4.96 -15.16
C GLY A 370 0.70 6.14 -15.64
N HIS A 371 0.82 6.48 -16.93
CA HIS A 371 0.00 7.49 -17.58
C HIS A 371 -0.09 7.21 -19.10
N GLY A 372 -0.97 7.92 -19.80
CA GLY A 372 -1.14 7.77 -21.25
C GLY A 372 -1.89 6.50 -21.65
N ILE A 373 -1.63 5.98 -22.86
CA ILE A 373 -2.38 4.84 -23.42
C ILE A 373 -2.25 3.57 -22.56
N HIS A 374 -1.14 3.44 -21.83
CA HIS A 374 -0.83 2.30 -20.96
C HIS A 374 -1.20 2.54 -19.49
N PHE A 375 -2.04 3.53 -19.18
CA PHE A 375 -2.55 3.74 -17.82
C PHE A 375 -3.20 2.46 -17.29
N CYS A 376 -2.90 2.10 -16.03
CA CYS A 376 -3.30 0.84 -15.44
C CYS A 376 -4.81 0.59 -15.57
N LEU A 377 -5.18 -0.55 -16.16
CA LEU A 377 -6.57 -0.97 -16.32
C LEU A 377 -7.24 -1.21 -14.96
N GLY A 378 -6.50 -1.81 -14.02
CA GLY A 378 -6.99 -2.17 -12.70
C GLY A 378 -6.88 -1.06 -11.64
N ALA A 379 -6.58 0.18 -12.02
CA ALA A 379 -6.28 1.25 -11.07
C ALA A 379 -7.42 1.50 -10.06
N GLN A 380 -8.67 1.49 -10.53
CA GLN A 380 -9.82 1.65 -9.63
C GLN A 380 -10.04 0.42 -8.76
N LEU A 381 -9.87 -0.78 -9.31
CA LEU A 381 -10.06 -2.03 -8.57
C LEU A 381 -9.02 -2.18 -7.44
N ALA A 382 -7.77 -1.76 -7.68
CA ALA A 382 -6.76 -1.70 -6.65
C ALA A 382 -7.14 -0.71 -5.53
N ARG A 383 -7.53 0.52 -5.88
CA ARG A 383 -7.97 1.53 -4.91
C ARG A 383 -9.11 1.04 -4.03
N VAL A 384 -10.14 0.45 -4.65
CA VAL A 384 -11.29 -0.08 -3.92
C VAL A 384 -10.86 -1.17 -2.95
N GLN A 385 -10.02 -2.12 -3.37
CA GLN A 385 -9.53 -3.16 -2.48
C GLN A 385 -8.81 -2.60 -1.25
N LEU A 386 -7.95 -1.59 -1.42
CA LEU A 386 -7.30 -0.93 -0.29
C LEU A 386 -8.29 -0.16 0.59
N ALA A 387 -9.19 0.60 -0.02
CA ALA A 387 -10.17 1.43 0.69
C ALA A 387 -11.16 0.59 1.51
N GLU A 388 -11.53 -0.60 1.04
CA GLU A 388 -12.36 -1.54 1.81
C GLU A 388 -11.54 -2.30 2.87
N SER A 389 -10.24 -2.50 2.66
CA SER A 389 -9.39 -3.29 3.57
C SER A 389 -8.94 -2.51 4.79
N LEU A 390 -8.38 -1.30 4.61
CA LEU A 390 -7.65 -0.60 5.66
C LEU A 390 -8.54 -0.20 6.86
N PRO A 391 -9.73 0.41 6.66
CA PRO A 391 -10.61 0.73 7.78
C PRO A 391 -11.05 -0.52 8.56
N GLN A 392 -11.30 -1.63 7.86
CA GLN A 392 -11.71 -2.89 8.50
C GLN A 392 -10.57 -3.53 9.29
N ILE A 393 -9.34 -3.55 8.75
CA ILE A 393 -8.15 -4.02 9.48
C ILE A 393 -7.96 -3.19 10.75
N GLN A 394 -7.98 -1.86 10.64
CA GLN A 394 -7.83 -0.96 11.78
C GLN A 394 -8.92 -1.17 12.84
N ALA A 395 -10.19 -1.30 12.41
CA ALA A 395 -11.31 -1.50 13.32
C ALA A 395 -11.28 -2.87 14.00
N ARG A 396 -10.93 -3.93 13.26
CA ARG A 396 -10.89 -5.31 13.79
C ARG A 396 -9.68 -5.57 14.68
N PHE A 397 -8.55 -4.96 14.37
CA PHE A 397 -7.26 -5.17 15.02
C PHE A 397 -6.59 -3.83 15.40
N PRO A 398 -7.16 -3.06 16.34
CA PRO A 398 -6.65 -1.73 16.70
C PRO A 398 -5.23 -1.76 17.29
N THR A 399 -4.84 -2.87 17.92
CA THR A 399 -3.52 -3.11 18.51
C THR A 399 -2.60 -3.95 17.61
N LEU A 400 -2.91 -4.07 16.31
CA LEU A 400 -2.06 -4.76 15.36
C LEU A 400 -0.66 -4.15 15.34
N ALA A 401 0.35 -4.99 15.30
CA ALA A 401 1.74 -4.60 15.13
C ALA A 401 2.57 -5.71 14.48
N LEU A 402 3.80 -5.37 14.10
CA LEU A 402 4.78 -6.32 13.60
C LEU A 402 5.17 -7.31 14.72
N ALA A 403 5.15 -8.60 14.40
CA ALA A 403 5.71 -9.62 15.28
C ALA A 403 7.24 -9.66 15.16
N GLU A 404 7.75 -9.41 13.95
CA GLU A 404 9.18 -9.31 13.63
C GLU A 404 9.37 -8.45 12.36
N GLN A 405 10.62 -8.28 11.93
CA GLN A 405 10.92 -7.53 10.71
C GLN A 405 10.36 -8.23 9.47
N PRO A 406 9.64 -7.52 8.57
CA PRO A 406 9.14 -8.10 7.34
C PRO A 406 10.27 -8.62 6.45
N THR A 407 10.03 -9.74 5.77
CA THR A 407 10.98 -10.28 4.79
C THR A 407 10.55 -9.85 3.39
N ARG A 408 11.41 -9.14 2.68
CA ARG A 408 11.15 -8.70 1.29
C ARG A 408 11.56 -9.76 0.28
N GLU A 409 10.85 -9.81 -0.84
CA GLU A 409 11.28 -10.60 -1.99
C GLU A 409 12.39 -9.84 -2.76
N PRO A 410 13.52 -10.48 -3.09
CA PRO A 410 14.63 -9.83 -3.81
C PRO A 410 14.25 -9.57 -5.27
N SER A 411 13.57 -8.46 -5.52
CA SER A 411 13.11 -8.05 -6.85
C SER A 411 13.40 -6.58 -7.11
N ALA A 412 14.07 -6.29 -8.23
CA ALA A 412 14.31 -4.93 -8.71
C ALA A 412 13.07 -4.28 -9.34
N PHE A 413 12.03 -5.07 -9.65
CA PHE A 413 10.82 -4.59 -10.33
C PHE A 413 9.67 -4.39 -9.34
N LEU A 414 9.34 -5.44 -8.60
CA LEU A 414 8.18 -5.47 -7.72
C LEU A 414 8.64 -5.41 -6.26
N ARG A 415 8.26 -4.36 -5.55
CA ARG A 415 8.55 -4.20 -4.13
C ARG A 415 7.50 -4.96 -3.32
N THR A 416 7.72 -6.26 -3.11
CA THR A 416 6.79 -7.17 -2.40
C THR A 416 7.47 -7.89 -1.23
N PHE A 417 6.68 -8.62 -0.46
CA PHE A 417 7.11 -9.39 0.70
C PHE A 417 7.10 -10.88 0.39
N ARG A 418 7.93 -11.62 1.13
CA ARG A 418 7.83 -13.07 1.29
C ARG A 418 7.01 -13.42 2.53
N ALA A 419 7.13 -12.59 3.57
CA ALA A 419 6.39 -12.70 4.81
C ALA A 419 6.21 -11.33 5.46
N LEU A 420 5.04 -11.08 6.02
CA LEU A 420 4.72 -9.93 6.86
C LEU A 420 4.11 -10.41 8.19
N PRO A 421 4.94 -10.86 9.14
CA PRO A 421 4.46 -11.41 10.40
C PRO A 421 3.90 -10.32 11.29
N VAL A 422 2.63 -10.43 11.65
CA VAL A 422 1.91 -9.51 12.53
C VAL A 422 1.34 -10.23 13.73
N ARG A 423 1.13 -9.51 14.82
CA ARG A 423 0.46 -9.97 16.04
C ARG A 423 -0.36 -8.85 16.63
N LEU A 424 -1.29 -9.18 17.52
CA LEU A 424 -1.86 -8.16 18.39
C LEU A 424 -0.90 -7.95 19.55
N HIS A 425 -0.54 -6.69 19.82
CA HIS A 425 -0.02 -6.39 21.14
C HIS A 425 -1.10 -6.69 22.15
N ALA A 426 -0.70 -7.33 23.27
CA ALA A 426 -1.50 -7.30 24.47
C ALA A 426 -1.88 -5.84 24.69
N GLN A 427 -3.18 -5.59 24.80
CA GLN A 427 -3.69 -4.26 25.09
C GLN A 427 -3.22 -3.97 26.51
N ALA A 428 -2.00 -3.46 26.64
CA ALA A 428 -1.53 -2.92 27.89
C ALA A 428 -2.56 -1.86 28.22
N ALA A 429 -3.28 -2.07 29.31
CA ALA A 429 -4.02 -1.02 29.96
C ALA A 429 -3.00 0.09 30.22
N ALA A 430 -2.86 1.04 29.30
CA ALA A 430 -2.11 2.24 29.56
C ALA A 430 -2.93 2.97 30.64
N GLU A 431 -2.50 2.84 31.88
CA GLU A 431 -3.02 3.66 32.95
C GLU A 431 -2.48 5.07 32.70
N VAL A 432 -3.36 5.93 32.20
CA VAL A 432 -3.10 7.35 32.13
C VAL A 432 -3.58 7.94 33.44
N ARG A 433 -2.64 8.33 34.29
CA ARG A 433 -2.91 9.03 35.54
C ARG A 433 -2.88 10.53 35.27
N VAL A 434 -4.01 11.20 35.49
CA VAL A 434 -4.11 12.67 35.41
C VAL A 434 -4.02 13.23 36.82
N VAL A 435 -3.07 14.14 37.04
CA VAL A 435 -2.89 14.86 38.30
C VAL A 435 -3.23 16.32 38.06
N VAL A 436 -4.18 16.85 38.83
CA VAL A 436 -4.50 18.28 38.85
C VAL A 436 -3.98 18.87 40.16
N ASP A 437 -3.05 19.81 40.05
CA ASP A 437 -2.43 20.53 41.15
C ASP A 437 -3.27 21.78 41.46
N GLN A 438 -4.09 21.71 42.50
CA GLN A 438 -5.02 22.79 42.85
C GLN A 438 -4.30 24.05 43.35
N ASP A 439 -3.11 23.92 43.94
CA ASP A 439 -2.33 25.06 44.45
C ASP A 439 -1.71 25.88 43.31
N LEU A 440 -1.42 25.23 42.16
CA LEU A 440 -1.01 25.90 40.93
C LEU A 440 -2.19 26.47 40.12
N CYS A 441 -3.40 25.95 40.33
CA CYS A 441 -4.61 26.36 39.62
C CYS A 441 -5.16 27.70 40.17
N GLY A 442 -4.52 28.81 39.77
CA GLY A 442 -4.87 30.16 40.23
C GLY A 442 -6.01 30.87 39.50
N THR A 443 -6.82 30.19 38.70
CA THR A 443 -7.83 30.83 37.84
C THR A 443 -9.19 31.01 38.51
N THR A 444 -9.76 32.21 38.40
CA THR A 444 -11.14 32.55 38.80
C THR A 444 -12.20 32.13 37.76
N GLY A 445 -11.84 31.31 36.76
CA GLY A 445 -12.72 30.83 35.69
C GLY A 445 -12.96 29.32 35.77
N GLN A 446 -14.09 28.86 35.22
CA GLN A 446 -14.43 27.43 35.14
C GLN A 446 -13.65 26.75 34.01
N CYS A 447 -12.54 26.10 34.34
CA CYS A 447 -11.99 25.03 33.51
C CYS A 447 -12.77 23.76 33.84
N VAL A 448 -13.33 23.11 32.82
CA VAL A 448 -14.11 21.88 32.98
C VAL A 448 -13.46 20.79 32.12
N LEU A 449 -13.01 19.72 32.76
CA LEU A 449 -12.51 18.51 32.11
C LEU A 449 -13.46 17.35 32.43
N THR A 450 -14.34 17.04 31.49
CA THR A 450 -15.25 15.89 31.62
C THR A 450 -14.51 14.62 31.21
N LEU A 451 -14.19 13.76 32.18
CA LEU A 451 -13.71 12.39 31.93
C LEU A 451 -14.81 11.40 32.34
N PRO A 452 -15.01 10.30 31.60
CA PRO A 452 -15.94 9.25 32.01
C PRO A 452 -15.34 8.41 33.16
N GLY A 453 -15.94 8.45 34.36
CA GLY A 453 -15.56 7.58 35.49
C GLY A 453 -15.79 8.19 36.89
N THR A 454 -15.56 7.38 37.92
CA THR A 454 -15.54 7.78 39.34
C THR A 454 -14.16 8.28 39.76
N PHE A 455 -14.09 9.33 40.58
CA PHE A 455 -12.83 9.92 41.07
C PHE A 455 -12.68 9.75 42.58
N ARG A 456 -11.44 9.73 43.08
CA ARG A 456 -11.15 9.85 44.52
C ARG A 456 -10.33 11.11 44.80
N GLN A 457 -10.93 12.01 45.56
CA GLN A 457 -10.21 13.16 46.10
C GLN A 457 -9.43 12.72 47.34
N ARG A 458 -8.11 12.93 47.35
CA ARG A 458 -7.28 12.66 48.52
C ARG A 458 -7.05 14.01 49.21
N GLU A 459 -7.61 14.20 50.40
CA GLU A 459 -7.33 15.38 51.22
C GLU A 459 -6.34 14.99 52.32
N PRO A 460 -5.05 15.33 52.12
CA PRO A 460 -4.53 16.53 52.78
C PRO A 460 -3.76 17.51 51.87
N ASP A 461 -3.60 17.21 50.57
CA ASP A 461 -2.67 17.88 49.65
C ASP A 461 -3.32 18.51 48.40
N GLY A 462 -4.65 18.57 48.33
CA GLY A 462 -5.37 19.23 47.22
C GLY A 462 -5.26 18.48 45.87
N VAL A 463 -4.77 17.24 45.90
CA VAL A 463 -4.59 16.40 44.71
C VAL A 463 -5.87 15.60 44.43
N ALA A 464 -6.51 15.86 43.29
CA ALA A 464 -7.53 14.94 42.76
C ALA A 464 -6.82 13.75 42.11
N GLU A 465 -6.93 12.55 42.70
CA GLU A 465 -6.41 11.31 42.12
C GLU A 465 -7.49 10.65 41.26
N VAL A 466 -7.31 10.72 39.94
CA VAL A 466 -8.11 9.94 38.99
C VAL A 466 -7.49 8.54 38.87
N CYS A 467 -7.93 7.60 39.70
CA CYS A 467 -7.58 6.18 39.55
C CYS A 467 -8.56 5.51 38.59
N MET A 468 -8.30 5.65 37.28
CA MET A 468 -9.01 4.85 36.27
C MET A 468 -8.18 3.63 35.91
N ALA A 469 -8.77 2.45 36.01
CA ALA A 469 -8.36 1.34 35.16
C ALA A 469 -8.77 1.71 33.72
N THR A 470 -7.78 1.96 32.86
CA THR A 470 -7.91 2.29 31.42
C THR A 470 -8.71 3.54 31.04
N VAL A 471 -8.02 4.59 30.61
CA VAL A 471 -8.63 5.65 29.79
C VAL A 471 -8.79 5.10 28.36
N PRO A 472 -9.96 5.21 27.70
CA PRO A 472 -10.09 4.83 26.30
C PRO A 472 -9.07 5.61 25.45
N GLN A 473 -8.38 4.94 24.52
CA GLN A 473 -7.34 5.55 23.68
C GLN A 473 -7.82 6.83 22.95
N ALA A 474 -9.12 6.92 22.64
CA ALA A 474 -9.75 8.11 22.06
C ALA A 474 -9.67 9.36 22.95
N LEU A 475 -9.54 9.22 24.27
CA LEU A 475 -9.41 10.32 25.23
C LEU A 475 -7.97 10.72 25.54
N HIS A 476 -6.96 9.90 25.20
CA HIS A 476 -5.55 10.21 25.48
C HIS A 476 -5.12 11.54 24.85
N ALA A 477 -5.50 11.75 23.59
CA ALA A 477 -5.17 12.97 22.85
C ALA A 477 -5.84 14.21 23.46
N ALA A 478 -7.10 14.10 23.89
CA ALA A 478 -7.84 15.19 24.51
C ALA A 478 -7.25 15.61 25.86
N VAL A 479 -6.85 14.65 26.70
CA VAL A 479 -6.21 14.90 27.99
C VAL A 479 -4.84 15.54 27.82
N ARG A 480 -4.01 15.06 26.88
CA ARG A 480 -2.71 15.67 26.56
C ARG A 480 -2.86 17.09 26.02
N LEU A 481 -3.86 17.32 25.16
CA LEU A 481 -4.17 18.65 24.64
C LEU A 481 -4.56 19.61 25.77
N ALA A 482 -5.47 19.19 26.66
CA ALA A 482 -5.87 19.98 27.82
C ALA A 482 -4.69 20.32 28.75
N ALA A 483 -3.79 19.35 29.00
CA ALA A 483 -2.58 19.59 29.78
C ALA A 483 -1.64 20.60 29.11
N SER A 484 -1.43 20.49 27.79
CA SER A 484 -0.59 21.43 27.03
C SER A 484 -1.17 22.85 26.94
N GLN A 485 -2.50 22.97 27.05
CA GLN A 485 -3.20 24.25 26.99
C GLN A 485 -3.36 24.90 28.38
N CYS A 486 -2.97 24.22 29.46
CA CYS A 486 -3.02 24.78 30.80
C CYS A 486 -1.94 25.87 30.96
N PRO A 487 -2.30 27.16 31.11
CA PRO A 487 -1.34 28.26 31.12
C PRO A 487 -0.42 28.27 32.35
N VAL A 488 -0.81 27.55 33.41
CA VAL A 488 -0.09 27.44 34.68
C VAL A 488 0.47 26.02 34.91
N ALA A 489 0.33 25.13 33.93
CA ALA A 489 0.76 23.73 34.01
C ALA A 489 0.23 22.95 35.23
N ALA A 490 -0.98 23.29 35.70
CA ALA A 490 -1.63 22.62 36.82
C ALA A 490 -2.08 21.18 36.48
N ILE A 491 -2.15 20.81 35.20
CA ILE A 491 -2.54 19.46 34.75
C ILE A 491 -1.27 18.70 34.32
N ARG A 492 -1.00 17.56 34.97
CA ARG A 492 0.09 16.64 34.62
C ARG A 492 -0.48 15.29 34.20
N VAL A 493 0.06 14.74 33.13
CA VAL A 493 -0.30 13.41 32.61
C VAL A 493 0.87 12.47 32.87
N ILE A 494 0.63 11.39 33.60
CA ILE A 494 1.60 10.35 33.93
C ILE A 494 1.15 9.06 33.24
N GLU A 495 2.04 8.45 32.47
CA GLU A 495 1.75 7.22 31.73
C GLU A 495 2.60 6.10 32.33
N SER A 496 1.97 5.02 32.79
CA SER A 496 2.66 3.81 33.23
C SER A 496 2.43 2.66 32.25
N GLU A 497 3.48 1.88 32.01
CA GLU A 497 3.36 0.56 31.37
C GLU A 497 2.77 -0.41 32.41
N ALA A 498 1.82 -1.26 31.99
CA ALA A 498 1.16 -2.21 32.88
C ALA A 498 2.20 -3.13 33.57
N GLY A 499 2.45 -2.92 34.86
CA GLY A 499 3.40 -3.70 35.66
C GLY A 499 4.05 -2.97 36.83
N ASP A 500 4.02 -1.64 36.88
CA ASP A 500 4.50 -0.88 38.05
C ASP A 500 3.43 -0.84 39.15
N ASP A 501 3.42 -1.88 39.97
CA ASP A 501 2.56 -2.00 41.15
C ASP A 501 3.07 -1.06 42.28
N HIS A 502 2.96 0.26 42.08
CA HIS A 502 3.30 1.28 43.08
C HIS A 502 2.20 1.50 44.13
N CYS A 503 1.11 0.74 44.09
CA CYS A 503 -0.01 0.85 45.02
C CYS A 503 0.21 0.16 46.39
N THR A 504 1.39 -0.42 46.68
CA THR A 504 1.58 -1.20 47.92
C THR A 504 2.72 -0.77 48.84
N ASN A 505 3.47 0.30 48.57
CA ASN A 505 4.57 0.71 49.46
C ASN A 505 4.46 2.18 49.92
N PRO A 506 4.00 2.45 51.16
CA PRO A 506 4.14 3.77 51.73
C PRO A 506 5.63 3.98 52.06
N GLY A 507 6.27 4.91 51.36
CA GLY A 507 7.59 5.43 51.74
C GLY A 507 7.59 5.98 53.18
N PRO A 508 8.78 6.24 53.76
CA PRO A 508 8.96 6.32 55.20
C PRO A 508 8.15 7.44 55.83
N THR A 509 7.60 7.13 57.00
CA THR A 509 6.72 7.95 57.83
C THR A 509 7.38 9.30 58.18
N PRO A 510 6.68 10.44 58.03
CA PRO A 510 7.21 11.74 58.44
C PRO A 510 7.38 11.82 59.96
N SER A 511 8.25 12.72 60.40
CA SER A 511 8.65 12.81 61.80
C SER A 511 7.49 13.25 62.72
N PRO A 512 7.52 12.92 64.01
CA PRO A 512 6.45 13.27 64.97
C PRO A 512 6.14 14.77 65.06
N ALA A 513 7.02 15.64 64.58
CA ALA A 513 6.81 17.09 64.56
C ALA A 513 5.80 17.56 63.49
N ASP A 514 5.54 16.77 62.46
CA ASP A 514 4.59 17.11 61.38
C ASP A 514 3.16 16.65 61.69
N ALA A 515 3.00 15.69 62.61
CA ALA A 515 1.71 15.11 62.98
C ALA A 515 0.82 16.04 63.85
N GLU A 516 1.41 16.96 64.60
CA GLU A 516 0.65 17.86 65.50
C GLU A 516 0.01 19.07 64.78
N ARG A 517 0.40 19.38 63.53
CA ARG A 517 -0.24 20.48 62.75
C ARG A 517 -1.49 20.06 61.99
N HIS A 518 -1.77 18.76 61.83
CA HIS A 518 -2.91 18.27 61.06
C HIS A 518 -4.10 17.76 61.90
N ALA A 519 -3.96 17.63 63.22
CA ALA A 519 -4.98 17.01 64.09
C ALA A 519 -6.23 17.88 64.42
N ALA A 520 -6.52 18.97 63.69
CA ALA A 520 -7.61 19.89 64.04
C ALA A 520 -8.72 20.07 62.98
N LYS A 521 -8.78 19.22 61.94
CA LYS A 521 -9.82 19.32 60.89
C LYS A 521 -10.34 17.96 60.41
N ASP A 522 -10.54 17.00 61.31
CA ASP A 522 -11.24 15.76 60.97
C ASP A 522 -12.68 15.82 61.46
N LEU A 523 -13.62 15.92 60.51
CA LEU A 523 -14.99 15.38 60.55
C LEU A 523 -15.76 15.86 59.30
N ARG A 524 -15.71 15.10 58.18
CA ARG A 524 -16.80 14.94 57.18
C ARG A 524 -16.42 14.00 56.00
N ASN A 525 -17.22 12.94 55.85
CA ASN A 525 -17.55 12.11 54.67
C ASN A 525 -16.46 11.66 53.66
N PRO A 526 -16.25 10.34 53.46
CA PRO A 526 -15.61 9.78 52.27
C PRO A 526 -16.69 9.51 51.21
N GLY A 527 -16.97 10.46 50.32
CA GLY A 527 -17.90 10.27 49.22
C GLY A 527 -17.17 9.91 47.92
N GLU A 528 -17.47 8.77 47.32
CA GLU A 528 -17.23 8.56 45.88
C GLU A 528 -18.18 9.49 45.12
N HIS A 529 -17.63 10.33 44.25
CA HIS A 529 -18.40 11.28 43.44
C HIS A 529 -18.42 10.82 41.98
N ASP A 530 -19.61 10.84 41.39
CA ASP A 530 -19.85 10.57 39.97
C ASP A 530 -20.01 11.94 39.28
N GLY A 531 -19.05 12.35 38.44
CA GLY A 531 -19.15 13.60 37.66
C GLY A 531 -17.86 14.41 37.44
N THR A 532 -18.03 15.41 36.57
CA THR A 532 -17.10 16.42 36.01
C THR A 532 -16.10 17.05 37.00
N ILE A 533 -14.82 17.15 36.60
CA ILE A 533 -13.77 17.95 37.29
C ILE A 533 -13.71 19.36 36.70
#